data_AF-A0A814Y121-F1
#
_entry.id   AF-A0A814Y121-F1
#
_cell.length_a   1.000
_cell.length_b   1.000
_cell.length_c   1.000
_cell.angle_alpha   90.00
_cell.angle_beta   90.00
_cell.angle_gamma   90.00
#
_symmetry.space_group_name_H-M   'P 1'
#
loop_
_entity.id
_entity.type
_entity.pdbx_description
1 polymer ?
#
loop_
_entity_poly.entity_id
_entity_poly.type
_entity_poly.pdbx_seq_one_letter_code
_entity_poly.pdbx_strand_id
1 'polypeptide(L)'
;MKNLIIQLIGLPEELLMMIFKKLSNIQLLYTLFGINRELDRILSDSIFTRYLVLLGKHSNDIIYPLVDTVLNQFCLQILPQIRYKINFLTLETSSVECILLAADYPNLYGLGLYNIDEKNAKRFFTEIFCYNQSIVSLLRRMMNLKELALYICVGQKTCLDGNYLKNDIINYLPRLNKFTFNIRSFIYYLDQADLLSNEYIQDTLKGFDNIQIISCVDYFPKERAGQCHFYSCPYQLTYYDNITNNFPGGLFKFVRQVSLFDELPFEHEFFIRIAHAFPLLEKLSIVNQTPQKQKLNNNNKHLSIIEYLHLNKLSFIDTHDDYVEQFLVDTNTCLSKNIRLFIDYDSLKRVTNNFTRIATRVNCSKINCLRIFNRFQISKRLTNYFPNAKILT
;
A
#
# COMPACT_ATOMS: atom_id res chain seq x y z
N MET A 1 13.91 5.06 -29.84
CA MET A 1 14.78 4.21 -28.98
C MET A 1 16.14 3.91 -29.61
N LYS A 2 16.23 3.41 -30.86
CA LYS A 2 17.52 3.02 -31.48
C LYS A 2 18.64 4.08 -31.42
N ASN A 3 18.35 5.36 -31.71
CA ASN A 3 19.37 6.42 -31.63
C ASN A 3 19.86 6.70 -30.20
N LEU A 4 19.02 6.51 -29.19
CA LEU A 4 19.39 6.69 -27.78
C LEU A 4 20.32 5.56 -27.30
N ILE A 5 20.09 4.35 -27.80
CA ILE A 5 20.89 3.15 -27.48
C ILE A 5 22.30 3.28 -28.04
N ILE A 6 22.44 3.79 -29.27
CA ILE A 6 23.76 4.01 -29.89
C ILE A 6 24.60 5.01 -29.09
N GLN A 7 23.97 6.04 -28.51
CA GLN A 7 24.66 7.01 -27.65
C GLN A 7 25.07 6.43 -26.30
N LEU A 8 24.30 5.48 -25.75
CA LEU A 8 24.62 4.83 -24.48
C LEU A 8 25.84 3.90 -24.59
N ILE A 9 25.95 3.12 -25.66
CA ILE A 9 27.06 2.15 -25.85
C ILE A 9 28.41 2.86 -25.99
N GLY A 10 28.44 4.13 -26.41
CA GLY A 10 29.66 4.92 -26.48
C GLY A 10 30.17 5.46 -25.12
N LEU A 11 29.43 5.27 -24.03
CA LEU A 11 29.83 5.74 -22.71
C LEU A 11 30.72 4.71 -21.99
N PRO A 12 31.70 5.17 -21.18
CA PRO A 12 32.43 4.31 -20.25
C PRO A 12 31.51 3.50 -19.33
N GLU A 13 31.90 2.26 -19.02
CA GLU A 13 31.13 1.32 -18.18
C GLU A 13 30.77 1.94 -16.83
N GLU A 14 31.68 2.72 -16.22
CA GLU A 14 31.45 3.37 -14.93
C GLU A 14 30.29 4.38 -14.99
N LEU A 15 30.18 5.14 -16.08
CA LEU A 15 29.08 6.09 -16.27
C LEU A 15 27.77 5.35 -16.51
N LEU A 16 27.79 4.26 -17.28
CA LEU A 16 26.61 3.40 -17.46
C LEU A 16 26.16 2.81 -16.13
N MET A 17 27.08 2.33 -15.29
CA MET A 17 26.77 1.82 -13.95
C MET A 17 26.12 2.89 -13.07
N MET A 18 26.63 4.13 -13.10
CA MET A 18 26.06 5.24 -12.35
C MET A 18 24.64 5.61 -12.81
N ILE A 19 24.40 5.62 -14.12
CA ILE A 19 23.08 5.88 -14.70
C ILE A 19 22.13 4.73 -14.33
N PHE A 20 22.55 3.48 -14.52
CA PHE A 20 21.72 2.31 -14.29
C PHE A 20 21.32 2.18 -12.82
N LYS A 21 22.20 2.51 -11.87
CA LYS A 21 21.87 2.55 -10.43
C LYS A 21 20.73 3.51 -10.06
N LYS A 22 20.32 4.42 -10.94
CA LYS A 22 19.17 5.32 -10.73
C LYS A 22 17.86 4.76 -11.26
N LEU A 23 17.89 3.67 -12.02
CA LEU A 23 16.74 3.02 -12.62
C LEU A 23 16.30 1.81 -11.80
N SER A 24 15.02 1.46 -11.88
CA SER A 24 14.51 0.23 -11.27
C SER A 24 14.97 -1.02 -12.02
N ASN A 25 15.00 -2.19 -11.36
CA ASN A 25 15.36 -3.46 -12.01
C ASN A 25 14.48 -3.75 -13.22
N ILE A 26 13.17 -3.44 -13.14
CA ILE A 26 12.24 -3.63 -14.26
C ILE A 26 12.65 -2.71 -15.42
N GLN A 27 12.87 -1.42 -15.18
CA GLN A 27 13.27 -0.49 -16.24
C GLN A 27 14.58 -0.92 -16.90
N LEU A 28 15.56 -1.39 -16.13
CA LEU A 28 16.84 -1.84 -16.65
C LEU A 28 16.72 -3.14 -17.45
N LEU A 29 16.28 -4.20 -16.79
CA LEU A 29 16.31 -5.54 -17.35
C LEU A 29 15.32 -5.68 -18.50
N TYR A 30 14.14 -5.07 -18.41
CA TYR A 30 13.18 -5.16 -19.51
C TYR A 30 13.56 -4.28 -20.71
N THR A 31 14.02 -3.05 -20.47
CA THR A 31 14.20 -2.09 -21.56
C THR A 31 15.52 -2.29 -22.28
N LEU A 32 16.55 -2.82 -21.64
CA LEU A 32 17.91 -2.84 -22.19
C LEU A 32 18.45 -4.23 -22.46
N PHE A 33 17.92 -5.26 -21.82
CA PHE A 33 18.42 -6.63 -22.00
C PHE A 33 18.00 -7.21 -23.35
N GLY A 34 18.92 -7.90 -24.02
CA GLY A 34 18.77 -8.46 -25.36
C GLY A 34 18.93 -7.43 -26.49
N ILE A 35 19.16 -6.15 -26.16
CA ILE A 35 19.37 -5.10 -27.16
C ILE A 35 20.82 -5.12 -27.67
N ASN A 36 21.78 -5.33 -26.78
CA ASN A 36 23.20 -5.30 -27.11
C ASN A 36 23.98 -6.19 -26.13
N ARG A 37 24.91 -7.00 -26.65
CA ARG A 37 25.69 -7.96 -25.85
C ARG A 37 26.54 -7.32 -24.75
N GLU A 38 27.06 -6.13 -24.97
CA GLU A 38 27.85 -5.40 -23.98
C GLU A 38 26.96 -4.91 -22.83
N LEU A 39 25.78 -4.39 -23.15
CA LEU A 39 24.79 -4.03 -22.13
C LEU A 39 24.32 -5.27 -21.37
N ASP A 40 24.08 -6.40 -22.05
CA ASP A 40 23.70 -7.66 -21.41
C ASP A 40 24.76 -8.15 -20.42
N ARG A 41 26.05 -7.99 -20.76
CA ARG A 41 27.17 -8.29 -19.86
C ARG A 41 27.08 -7.44 -18.59
N ILE A 42 26.88 -6.13 -18.73
CA ILE A 42 26.80 -5.18 -17.62
C ILE A 42 25.55 -5.48 -16.76
N LEU A 43 24.39 -5.67 -17.39
CA LEU A 43 23.12 -5.93 -16.69
C LEU A 43 23.07 -7.29 -16.01
N SER A 44 23.87 -8.24 -16.48
CA SER A 44 24.07 -9.53 -15.84
C SER A 44 25.02 -9.47 -14.64
N ASP A 45 25.63 -8.31 -14.35
CA ASP A 45 26.49 -8.17 -13.19
C ASP A 45 25.70 -8.30 -11.87
N SER A 46 26.36 -8.87 -10.86
CA SER A 46 25.80 -9.07 -9.52
C SER A 46 25.25 -7.78 -8.89
N ILE A 47 25.80 -6.61 -9.23
CA ILE A 47 25.33 -5.31 -8.74
C ILE A 47 23.85 -5.08 -9.07
N PHE A 48 23.37 -5.59 -10.22
CA PHE A 48 21.97 -5.41 -10.65
C PHE A 48 21.13 -6.66 -10.45
N THR A 49 21.73 -7.85 -10.45
CA THR A 49 20.98 -9.11 -10.40
C THR A 49 20.87 -9.71 -9.01
N ARG A 50 21.70 -9.29 -8.05
CA ARG A 50 21.72 -9.87 -6.70
C ARG A 50 20.45 -9.57 -5.91
N TYR A 51 19.93 -8.35 -6.04
CA TYR A 51 18.69 -7.90 -5.40
C TYR A 51 17.73 -7.43 -6.49
N LEU A 52 16.72 -8.26 -6.78
CA LEU A 52 15.73 -7.96 -7.80
C LEU A 52 14.42 -7.52 -7.16
N VAL A 53 13.97 -6.31 -7.50
CA VAL A 53 12.63 -5.83 -7.16
C VAL A 53 11.78 -5.76 -8.43
N LEU A 54 10.88 -6.72 -8.57
CA LEU A 54 9.99 -6.89 -9.72
C LEU A 54 8.56 -6.45 -9.36
N LEU A 55 8.45 -5.24 -8.83
CA LEU A 55 7.19 -4.60 -8.49
C LEU A 55 6.87 -3.48 -9.49
N GLY A 56 5.75 -3.57 -10.20
CA GLY A 56 5.24 -2.46 -10.99
C GLY A 56 4.84 -1.32 -10.06
N LYS A 57 5.30 -0.09 -10.34
CA LYS A 57 4.87 1.11 -9.60
C LYS A 57 4.21 2.08 -10.55
N HIS A 58 2.97 2.47 -10.25
CA HIS A 58 2.34 3.59 -10.93
C HIS A 58 2.70 4.91 -10.23
N SER A 59 2.34 6.05 -10.81
CA SER A 59 2.54 7.40 -10.26
C SER A 59 1.88 7.66 -8.90
N ASN A 60 1.09 6.71 -8.40
CA ASN A 60 0.50 6.74 -7.07
C ASN A 60 1.22 5.81 -6.08
N ASP A 61 2.37 5.23 -6.42
CA ASP A 61 3.15 4.24 -5.66
C ASP A 61 2.36 2.98 -5.24
N ILE A 62 1.19 2.76 -5.84
CA ILE A 62 0.50 1.49 -5.69
C ILE A 62 1.29 0.45 -6.49
N ILE A 63 1.53 -0.68 -5.83
CA ILE A 63 2.17 -1.84 -6.43
C ILE A 63 1.15 -2.52 -7.34
N TYR A 64 1.53 -2.75 -8.59
CA TYR A 64 0.71 -3.46 -9.57
C TYR A 64 1.47 -4.65 -10.16
N PRO A 65 0.74 -5.65 -10.67
CA PRO A 65 1.32 -6.75 -11.42
C PRO A 65 2.13 -6.22 -12.61
N LEU A 66 3.21 -6.94 -12.93
CA LEU A 66 3.90 -6.73 -14.19
C LEU A 66 2.99 -7.08 -15.36
N VAL A 67 3.11 -6.35 -16.47
CA VAL A 67 2.40 -6.67 -17.71
C VAL A 67 2.91 -8.03 -18.21
N ASP A 68 2.00 -8.92 -18.65
CA ASP A 68 2.34 -10.30 -19.05
C ASP A 68 3.47 -10.39 -20.08
N THR A 69 3.55 -9.43 -21.00
CA THR A 69 4.64 -9.37 -22.00
C THR A 69 6.01 -9.16 -21.34
N VAL A 70 6.07 -8.32 -20.30
CA VAL A 70 7.29 -8.06 -19.51
C VAL A 70 7.67 -9.32 -18.74
N LEU A 71 6.69 -9.95 -18.10
CA LEU A 71 6.87 -11.16 -17.30
C LEU A 71 7.38 -12.33 -18.17
N ASN A 72 6.74 -12.57 -19.31
CA ASN A 72 7.12 -13.63 -20.24
C ASN A 72 8.54 -13.42 -20.80
N GLN A 73 8.87 -12.20 -21.21
CA GLN A 73 10.23 -11.90 -21.67
C GLN A 73 11.26 -12.13 -20.56
N PHE A 74 10.97 -11.67 -19.33
CA PHE A 74 11.85 -11.88 -18.19
C PHE A 74 12.08 -13.38 -17.93
N CYS A 75 11.01 -14.17 -17.81
CA CYS A 75 11.11 -15.59 -17.51
C CYS A 75 11.81 -16.39 -18.62
N LEU A 76 11.56 -16.08 -19.90
CA LEU A 76 12.10 -16.86 -21.02
C LEU A 76 13.53 -16.45 -21.41
N GLN A 77 13.89 -15.17 -21.31
CA GLN A 77 15.14 -14.66 -21.87
C GLN A 77 16.16 -14.26 -20.80
N ILE A 78 15.70 -13.61 -19.73
CA ILE A 78 16.59 -12.96 -18.75
C ILE A 78 16.88 -13.93 -17.61
N LEU A 79 15.83 -14.48 -17.00
CA LEU A 79 15.90 -15.31 -15.82
C LEU A 79 16.86 -16.51 -15.96
N PRO A 80 16.90 -17.27 -17.07
CA PRO A 80 17.82 -18.39 -17.22
C PRO A 80 19.29 -17.98 -17.11
N GLN A 81 19.62 -16.73 -17.49
CA GLN A 81 20.98 -16.21 -17.51
C GLN A 81 21.45 -15.67 -16.15
N ILE A 82 20.51 -15.28 -15.29
CA ILE A 82 20.83 -14.58 -14.03
C ILE A 82 20.37 -15.34 -12.78
N ARG A 83 19.57 -16.42 -12.89
CA ARG A 83 18.95 -17.11 -11.73
C ARG A 83 19.92 -17.53 -10.62
N TYR A 84 21.15 -17.90 -10.97
CA TYR A 84 22.20 -18.28 -10.01
C TYR A 84 22.85 -17.09 -9.31
N LYS A 85 22.65 -15.86 -9.78
CA LYS A 85 23.16 -14.63 -9.17
C LYS A 85 22.14 -13.95 -8.25
N ILE A 86 20.89 -14.41 -8.26
CA ILE A 86 19.81 -13.82 -7.48
C ILE A 86 19.92 -14.30 -6.04
N ASN A 87 20.04 -13.35 -5.13
CA ASN A 87 20.13 -13.61 -3.69
C ASN A 87 18.87 -13.17 -2.95
N PHE A 88 18.24 -12.09 -3.43
CA PHE A 88 16.99 -11.57 -2.92
C PHE A 88 16.04 -11.27 -4.08
N LEU A 89 14.78 -11.69 -3.94
CA LEU A 89 13.75 -11.44 -4.95
C LEU A 89 12.49 -10.86 -4.31
N THR A 90 11.99 -9.76 -4.85
CA THR A 90 10.73 -9.14 -4.43
C THR A 90 9.72 -9.18 -5.57
N LEU A 91 8.58 -9.83 -5.34
CA LEU A 91 7.55 -10.09 -6.33
C LEU A 91 6.17 -9.60 -5.87
N GLU A 92 5.35 -9.27 -6.86
CA GLU A 92 3.90 -9.16 -6.70
C GLU A 92 3.26 -10.52 -7.04
N THR A 93 2.09 -10.79 -6.47
CA THR A 93 1.43 -12.11 -6.45
C THR A 93 1.15 -12.69 -7.82
N SER A 94 0.76 -11.88 -8.80
CA SER A 94 0.53 -12.35 -10.17
C SER A 94 1.80 -12.92 -10.82
N SER A 95 2.96 -12.45 -10.38
CA SER A 95 4.26 -12.79 -10.97
C SER A 95 4.93 -13.95 -10.24
N VAL A 96 4.46 -14.29 -9.04
CA VAL A 96 5.02 -15.34 -8.17
C VAL A 96 5.06 -16.68 -8.88
N GLU A 97 3.94 -17.11 -9.45
CA GLU A 97 3.84 -18.41 -10.09
C GLU A 97 4.77 -18.48 -11.31
N CYS A 98 4.70 -17.51 -12.22
CA CYS A 98 5.53 -17.51 -13.42
C CYS A 98 7.03 -17.45 -13.11
N ILE A 99 7.46 -16.66 -12.13
CA ILE A 99 8.89 -16.46 -11.87
C ILE A 99 9.46 -17.58 -11.00
N LEU A 100 8.77 -17.95 -9.92
CA LEU A 100 9.28 -18.93 -8.97
C LEU A 100 9.08 -20.37 -9.44
N LEU A 101 8.15 -20.65 -10.35
CA LEU A 101 8.04 -21.97 -10.99
C LEU A 101 8.97 -22.11 -12.21
N ALA A 102 9.36 -21.02 -12.88
CA ALA A 102 10.17 -21.10 -14.10
C ALA A 102 11.64 -21.50 -13.87
N ALA A 103 12.16 -21.41 -12.65
CA ALA A 103 13.57 -21.65 -12.37
C ALA A 103 13.83 -22.10 -10.94
N ASP A 104 14.97 -22.78 -10.75
CA ASP A 104 15.57 -22.95 -9.44
C ASP A 104 16.50 -21.78 -9.11
N TYR A 105 16.50 -21.38 -7.84
CA TYR A 105 17.29 -20.26 -7.34
C TYR A 105 18.27 -20.74 -6.26
N PRO A 106 19.42 -21.30 -6.65
CA PRO A 106 20.32 -21.97 -5.70
C PRO A 106 20.90 -21.04 -4.63
N ASN A 107 21.02 -19.74 -4.94
CA ASN A 107 21.60 -18.73 -4.05
C ASN A 107 20.56 -17.81 -3.39
N LEU A 108 19.26 -18.07 -3.61
CA LEU A 108 18.18 -17.28 -3.03
C LEU A 108 18.12 -17.52 -1.52
N TYR A 109 18.43 -16.48 -0.76
CA TYR A 109 18.30 -16.50 0.69
C TYR A 109 17.23 -15.54 1.19
N GLY A 110 16.71 -14.64 0.33
CA GLY A 110 15.71 -13.65 0.69
C GLY A 110 14.54 -13.55 -0.29
N LEU A 111 13.31 -13.49 0.22
CA LEU A 111 12.10 -13.40 -0.61
C LEU A 111 11.13 -12.35 -0.03
N GLY A 112 10.62 -11.46 -0.88
CA GLY A 112 9.57 -10.50 -0.56
C GLY A 112 8.33 -10.74 -1.42
N LEU A 113 7.17 -11.01 -0.81
CA LEU A 113 5.92 -11.22 -1.54
C LEU A 113 4.89 -10.14 -1.19
N TYR A 114 4.40 -9.44 -2.21
CA TYR A 114 3.50 -8.29 -2.08
C TYR A 114 2.14 -8.48 -2.75
N ASN A 115 1.12 -7.80 -2.20
CA ASN A 115 -0.25 -7.77 -2.69
C ASN A 115 -0.84 -9.17 -2.94
N ILE A 116 -0.58 -10.09 -2.00
CA ILE A 116 -1.23 -11.40 -2.02
C ILE A 116 -2.68 -11.20 -1.62
N ASP A 117 -3.53 -10.91 -2.60
CA ASP A 117 -4.97 -10.82 -2.45
C ASP A 117 -5.73 -11.88 -3.24
N GLU A 118 -6.90 -12.24 -2.73
CA GLU A 118 -7.73 -13.30 -3.32
C GLU A 118 -8.19 -12.96 -4.74
N LYS A 119 -8.41 -11.69 -5.07
CA LYS A 119 -8.89 -11.25 -6.38
C LYS A 119 -7.82 -11.44 -7.46
N ASN A 120 -6.58 -11.09 -7.15
CA ASN A 120 -5.43 -11.25 -8.02
C ASN A 120 -5.05 -12.72 -8.10
N ALA A 121 -5.13 -13.46 -6.99
CA ALA A 121 -4.73 -14.84 -6.99
C ALA A 121 -5.79 -15.80 -7.59
N LYS A 122 -7.10 -15.51 -7.51
CA LYS A 122 -8.16 -16.24 -8.26
C LYS A 122 -7.98 -16.19 -9.77
N ARG A 123 -7.26 -15.20 -10.29
CA ARG A 123 -6.94 -15.06 -11.72
C ARG A 123 -5.92 -16.08 -12.22
N PHE A 124 -5.10 -16.64 -11.33
CA PHE A 124 -4.01 -17.55 -11.68
C PHE A 124 -4.22 -18.95 -11.07
N PHE A 125 -4.79 -19.02 -9.87
CA PHE A 125 -5.16 -20.26 -9.19
C PHE A 125 -6.66 -20.48 -9.35
N THR A 126 -7.05 -21.62 -9.92
CA THR A 126 -8.45 -22.01 -10.21
C THR A 126 -9.39 -21.72 -9.03
N GLU A 127 -10.31 -20.78 -9.26
CA GLU A 127 -11.50 -20.36 -8.48
C GLU A 127 -11.37 -20.02 -6.98
N ILE A 128 -10.33 -20.41 -6.26
CA ILE A 128 -10.13 -20.06 -4.85
C ILE A 128 -8.65 -19.81 -4.60
N PHE A 129 -8.28 -18.59 -4.19
CA PHE A 129 -6.95 -18.36 -3.64
C PHE A 129 -6.82 -19.16 -2.34
N CYS A 130 -6.09 -20.26 -2.42
CA CYS A 130 -5.79 -21.10 -1.28
C CYS A 130 -4.37 -20.77 -0.82
N TYR A 131 -4.25 -19.98 0.25
CA TYR A 131 -2.97 -19.69 0.93
C TYR A 131 -2.07 -20.94 1.04
N ASN A 132 -2.65 -22.09 1.39
CA ASN A 132 -1.93 -23.37 1.48
C ASN A 132 -1.39 -23.88 0.14
N GLN A 133 -2.17 -23.79 -0.94
CA GLN A 133 -1.74 -24.28 -2.26
C GLN A 133 -0.79 -23.32 -2.96
N SER A 134 -0.94 -22.00 -2.78
CA SER A 134 -0.18 -21.01 -3.52
C SER A 134 1.09 -20.55 -2.79
N ILE A 135 1.01 -20.26 -1.49
CA ILE A 135 2.14 -19.70 -0.72
C ILE A 135 2.92 -20.81 -0.02
N VAL A 136 2.23 -21.69 0.72
CA VAL A 136 2.90 -22.71 1.54
C VAL A 136 3.65 -23.73 0.68
N SER A 137 3.03 -24.22 -0.40
CA SER A 137 3.67 -25.16 -1.34
C SER A 137 4.97 -24.60 -1.93
N LEU A 138 4.96 -23.30 -2.24
CA LEU A 138 6.08 -22.59 -2.83
C LEU A 138 7.20 -22.36 -1.81
N LEU A 139 6.86 -21.91 -0.61
CA LEU A 139 7.83 -21.71 0.47
C LEU A 139 8.49 -23.03 0.88
N ARG A 140 7.76 -24.16 0.87
CA ARG A 140 8.33 -25.49 1.16
C ARG A 140 9.45 -25.90 0.19
N ARG A 141 9.47 -25.38 -1.04
CA ARG A 141 10.56 -25.62 -2.01
C ARG A 141 11.82 -24.80 -1.69
N MET A 142 11.71 -23.80 -0.82
CA MET A 142 12.76 -22.81 -0.53
C MET A 142 13.35 -23.02 0.87
N MET A 143 13.67 -24.26 1.25
CA MET A 143 14.17 -24.62 2.59
C MET A 143 15.46 -23.88 3.02
N ASN A 144 16.17 -23.26 2.08
CA ASN A 144 17.40 -22.49 2.33
C ASN A 144 17.17 -21.00 2.63
N LEU A 145 15.91 -20.54 2.59
CA LEU A 145 15.57 -19.14 2.82
C LEU A 145 15.96 -18.74 4.25
N LYS A 146 16.65 -17.59 4.35
CA LYS A 146 17.07 -16.97 5.62
C LYS A 146 16.22 -15.75 5.96
N GLU A 147 15.81 -15.00 4.94
CA GLU A 147 14.98 -13.80 5.09
C GLU A 147 13.66 -13.96 4.32
N LEU A 148 12.54 -13.69 4.97
CA LEU A 148 11.22 -13.67 4.35
C LEU A 148 10.50 -12.38 4.74
N ALA A 149 10.00 -11.66 3.74
CA ALA A 149 9.11 -10.52 3.89
C ALA A 149 7.76 -10.85 3.25
N LEU A 150 6.70 -10.93 4.06
CA LEU A 150 5.41 -11.45 3.63
C LEU A 150 4.29 -10.42 3.84
N TYR A 151 3.69 -9.94 2.75
CA TYR A 151 2.64 -8.94 2.78
C TYR A 151 1.35 -9.53 2.16
N ILE A 152 0.43 -9.96 3.02
CA ILE A 152 -0.77 -10.72 2.63
C ILE A 152 -2.03 -9.95 3.00
N CYS A 153 -3.01 -9.97 2.08
CA CYS A 153 -4.37 -9.51 2.33
C CYS A 153 -5.38 -10.58 1.87
N VAL A 154 -5.86 -11.41 2.79
CA VAL A 154 -6.75 -12.55 2.48
C VAL A 154 -8.22 -12.25 2.77
N GLY A 155 -9.09 -12.59 1.82
CA GLY A 155 -10.56 -12.59 1.95
C GLY A 155 -11.13 -13.97 2.25
N GLN A 156 -10.57 -14.71 3.23
CA GLN A 156 -10.98 -16.10 3.47
C GLN A 156 -12.03 -16.22 4.59
N LYS A 157 -12.78 -17.33 4.60
CA LYS A 157 -13.69 -17.67 5.72
C LYS A 157 -12.95 -17.82 7.05
N THR A 158 -11.67 -18.22 7.01
CA THR A 158 -10.82 -18.43 8.18
C THR A 158 -9.76 -17.34 8.25
N CYS A 159 -9.62 -16.70 9.41
CA CYS A 159 -8.56 -15.74 9.67
C CYS A 159 -7.20 -16.45 9.74
N LEU A 160 -6.19 -15.90 9.09
CA LEU A 160 -4.80 -16.32 9.35
C LEU A 160 -4.39 -15.79 10.73
N ASP A 161 -3.86 -16.66 11.57
CA ASP A 161 -3.35 -16.32 12.91
C ASP A 161 -1.86 -16.71 13.04
N GLY A 162 -1.29 -16.54 14.24
CA GLY A 162 0.10 -16.92 14.51
C GLY A 162 0.35 -18.43 14.44
N ASN A 163 -0.64 -19.28 14.70
CA ASN A 163 -0.51 -20.73 14.61
C ASN A 163 -0.37 -21.18 13.16
N TYR A 164 -1.15 -20.60 12.25
CA TYR A 164 -0.99 -20.83 10.81
C TYR A 164 0.42 -20.47 10.34
N LEU A 165 0.94 -19.30 10.73
CA LEU A 165 2.30 -18.90 10.36
C LEU A 165 3.37 -19.85 10.93
N LYS A 166 3.21 -20.28 12.18
CA LYS A 166 4.13 -21.24 12.80
C LYS A 166 4.13 -22.56 12.03
N ASN A 167 2.93 -23.12 11.84
CA ASN A 167 2.77 -24.43 11.23
C ASN A 167 3.19 -24.43 9.77
N ASP A 168 2.81 -23.42 9.00
CA ASP A 168 2.97 -23.43 7.54
C ASP A 168 4.26 -22.78 7.04
N ILE A 169 4.88 -21.91 7.83
CA ILE A 169 6.09 -21.18 7.43
C ILE A 169 7.25 -21.53 8.34
N ILE A 170 7.15 -21.22 9.63
CA ILE A 170 8.30 -21.31 10.55
C ILE A 170 8.82 -22.74 10.65
N ASN A 171 7.92 -23.72 10.82
CA ASN A 171 8.30 -25.12 10.95
C ASN A 171 8.93 -25.71 9.67
N TYR A 172 8.61 -25.15 8.50
CA TYR A 172 9.12 -25.63 7.20
C TYR A 172 10.36 -24.87 6.71
N LEU A 173 10.69 -23.72 7.31
CA LEU A 173 11.85 -22.91 6.95
C LEU A 173 12.85 -22.83 8.12
N PRO A 174 13.57 -23.92 8.45
CA PRO A 174 14.43 -23.98 9.63
C PRO A 174 15.64 -23.02 9.59
N ARG A 175 15.95 -22.47 8.41
CA ARG A 175 17.04 -21.50 8.20
C ARG A 175 16.57 -20.05 8.30
N LEU A 176 15.27 -19.82 8.45
CA LEU A 176 14.68 -18.48 8.52
C LEU A 176 15.10 -17.80 9.82
N ASN A 177 15.97 -16.79 9.71
CA ASN A 177 16.44 -16.00 10.85
C ASN A 177 15.80 -14.62 10.92
N LYS A 178 15.16 -14.18 9.84
CA LYS A 178 14.46 -12.90 9.78
C LYS A 178 13.14 -13.08 9.04
N PHE A 179 12.06 -12.87 9.78
CA PHE A 179 10.72 -12.90 9.25
C PHE A 179 10.05 -11.55 9.48
N THR A 180 9.68 -10.87 8.41
CA THR A 180 8.92 -9.63 8.44
C THR A 180 7.58 -9.90 7.78
N PHE A 181 6.50 -9.45 8.39
CA PHE A 181 5.18 -9.66 7.81
C PHE A 181 4.22 -8.52 8.12
N ASN A 182 3.22 -8.40 7.25
CA ASN A 182 2.00 -7.65 7.48
C ASN A 182 0.89 -8.44 6.83
N ILE A 183 0.01 -8.96 7.68
CA ILE A 183 -1.04 -9.87 7.29
C ILE A 183 -2.36 -9.28 7.70
N ARG A 184 -3.23 -9.16 6.72
CA ARG A 184 -4.58 -8.70 6.90
C ARG A 184 -5.55 -9.76 6.43
N SER A 185 -6.48 -10.14 7.29
CA SER A 185 -7.57 -11.06 6.99
C SER A 185 -8.90 -10.34 7.10
N PHE A 186 -9.74 -10.44 6.08
CA PHE A 186 -11.15 -10.05 6.18
C PHE A 186 -11.95 -11.22 6.76
N ILE A 187 -12.80 -10.94 7.73
CA ILE A 187 -13.59 -11.91 8.46
C ILE A 187 -15.05 -11.74 8.04
N TYR A 188 -15.71 -12.78 7.55
CA TYR A 188 -17.15 -12.77 7.29
C TYR A 188 -17.86 -13.58 8.36
N TYR A 189 -18.71 -12.95 9.17
CA TYR A 189 -19.36 -13.61 10.31
C TYR A 189 -20.77 -14.14 10.00
N LEU A 190 -21.08 -14.40 8.72
CA LEU A 190 -22.37 -15.01 8.35
C LEU A 190 -22.59 -16.38 9.03
N ASP A 191 -21.53 -17.07 9.47
CA ASP A 191 -21.60 -18.44 10.02
C ASP A 191 -20.71 -18.70 11.27
N GLN A 192 -20.13 -17.69 11.94
CA GLN A 192 -19.22 -17.91 13.09
C GLN A 192 -19.94 -17.75 14.44
N ALA A 193 -19.85 -18.79 15.29
CA ALA A 193 -20.44 -18.81 16.64
C ALA A 193 -19.68 -17.91 17.63
N ASP A 194 -18.36 -17.77 17.46
CA ASP A 194 -17.49 -16.99 18.32
C ASP A 194 -16.70 -15.96 17.51
N LEU A 195 -16.71 -14.70 17.97
CA LEU A 195 -15.90 -13.63 17.40
C LEU A 195 -14.44 -13.79 17.87
N LEU A 196 -13.49 -13.72 16.93
CA LEU A 196 -12.06 -13.64 17.22
C LEU A 196 -11.75 -12.41 18.09
N SER A 197 -11.03 -12.58 19.19
CA SER A 197 -10.56 -11.45 19.99
C SER A 197 -9.13 -11.05 19.61
N ASN A 198 -8.77 -9.80 19.91
CA ASN A 198 -7.40 -9.34 19.70
C ASN A 198 -6.42 -10.06 20.63
N GLU A 199 -6.86 -10.40 21.85
CA GLU A 199 -6.09 -11.18 22.82
C GLU A 199 -5.77 -12.57 22.28
N TYR A 200 -6.74 -13.24 21.66
CA TYR A 200 -6.52 -14.55 21.03
C TYR A 200 -5.43 -14.46 19.96
N ILE A 201 -5.51 -13.49 19.05
CA ILE A 201 -4.51 -13.30 17.99
C ILE A 201 -3.13 -13.03 18.60
N GLN A 202 -3.03 -12.13 19.57
CA GLN A 202 -1.78 -11.86 20.29
C GLN A 202 -1.20 -13.12 20.94
N ASP A 203 -2.05 -13.95 21.54
CA ASP A 203 -1.63 -15.20 22.17
C ASP A 203 -1.04 -16.19 21.16
N THR A 204 -1.63 -16.32 19.97
CA THR A 204 -1.08 -17.18 18.90
C THR A 204 0.28 -16.71 18.37
N LEU A 205 0.59 -15.43 18.55
CA LEU A 205 1.85 -14.81 18.14
C LEU A 205 2.93 -14.89 19.22
N LYS A 206 2.62 -15.44 20.40
CA LYS A 206 3.63 -15.72 21.44
C LYS A 206 4.63 -16.77 20.92
N GLY A 207 5.92 -16.47 21.05
CA GLY A 207 7.02 -17.33 20.59
C GLY A 207 7.50 -17.05 19.17
N PHE A 208 7.14 -15.91 18.57
CA PHE A 208 7.92 -15.33 17.48
C PHE A 208 9.06 -14.50 18.11
N ASP A 209 10.16 -15.18 18.43
CA ASP A 209 11.29 -14.55 19.12
C ASP A 209 11.90 -13.41 18.30
N ASN A 210 12.33 -12.34 18.97
CA ASN A 210 13.01 -11.16 18.41
C ASN A 210 12.17 -10.24 17.50
N ILE A 211 10.84 -10.39 17.48
CA ILE A 211 9.96 -9.53 16.68
C ILE A 211 8.86 -8.96 17.58
N GLN A 212 8.82 -7.64 17.71
CA GLN A 212 7.64 -6.98 18.29
C GLN A 212 6.50 -7.05 17.27
N ILE A 213 5.36 -7.60 17.67
CA ILE A 213 4.19 -7.78 16.79
C ILE A 213 3.03 -6.96 17.35
N ILE A 214 2.36 -6.23 16.47
CA ILE A 214 1.12 -5.51 16.79
C ILE A 214 -0.02 -6.20 16.06
N SER A 215 -1.15 -6.36 16.72
CA SER A 215 -2.40 -6.84 16.11
C SER A 215 -3.57 -5.94 16.47
N CYS A 216 -4.55 -5.92 15.58
CA CYS A 216 -5.84 -5.28 15.76
C CYS A 216 -6.90 -6.18 15.15
N VAL A 217 -8.00 -6.38 15.87
CA VAL A 217 -9.18 -7.09 15.38
C VAL A 217 -10.36 -6.14 15.50
N ASP A 218 -11.01 -5.87 14.37
CA ASP A 218 -12.13 -4.95 14.27
C ASP A 218 -13.34 -5.64 13.67
N TYR A 219 -14.53 -5.24 14.12
CA TYR A 219 -15.80 -5.75 13.62
C TYR A 219 -16.67 -4.60 13.12
N PHE A 220 -17.34 -4.84 12.00
CA PHE A 220 -18.20 -3.89 11.31
C PHE A 220 -19.62 -4.48 11.21
N PRO A 221 -20.41 -4.44 12.32
CA PRO A 221 -21.76 -5.01 12.43
C PRO A 221 -22.68 -4.79 11.22
N LYS A 222 -22.72 -3.58 10.66
CA LYS A 222 -23.60 -3.22 9.53
C LYS A 222 -23.13 -3.87 8.23
N GLU A 223 -21.83 -3.99 8.01
CA GLU A 223 -21.26 -4.58 6.79
C GLU A 223 -21.25 -6.11 6.78
N ARG A 224 -21.59 -6.75 7.90
CA ARG A 224 -21.51 -8.21 8.03
C ARG A 224 -20.07 -8.74 7.91
N ALA A 225 -19.09 -7.90 8.25
CA ALA A 225 -17.67 -8.18 8.08
C ALA A 225 -16.80 -7.64 9.22
N GLY A 226 -15.58 -8.17 9.33
CA GLY A 226 -14.55 -7.69 10.23
C GLY A 226 -13.19 -7.75 9.56
N GLN A 227 -12.17 -7.31 10.29
CA GLN A 227 -10.79 -7.49 9.89
C GLN A 227 -9.94 -7.94 11.07
N CYS A 228 -8.93 -8.74 10.77
CA CYS A 228 -7.79 -8.97 11.64
C CYS A 228 -6.55 -8.49 10.90
N HIS A 229 -5.81 -7.56 11.49
CA HIS A 229 -4.56 -7.04 10.95
C HIS A 229 -3.46 -7.23 11.98
N PHE A 230 -2.37 -7.88 11.60
CA PHE A 230 -1.19 -7.99 12.45
C PHE A 230 0.10 -7.91 11.64
N TYR A 231 1.13 -7.34 12.23
CA TYR A 231 2.38 -7.04 11.53
C TYR A 231 3.58 -6.98 12.47
N SER A 232 4.74 -7.32 11.93
CA SER A 232 6.04 -7.18 12.59
C SER A 232 6.49 -5.71 12.61
N CYS A 233 7.09 -5.29 13.72
CA CYS A 233 7.74 -3.98 13.85
C CYS A 233 9.25 -4.06 13.56
N PRO A 234 9.85 -3.01 12.96
CA PRO A 234 9.19 -1.79 12.48
C PRO A 234 8.35 -2.05 11.23
N TYR A 235 7.27 -1.30 11.07
CA TYR A 235 6.41 -1.37 9.88
C TYR A 235 7.13 -0.81 8.65
N GLN A 236 7.31 -1.63 7.60
CA GLN A 236 8.17 -1.29 6.45
C GLN A 236 7.42 -0.86 5.19
N LEU A 237 6.09 -0.99 5.15
CA LEU A 237 5.32 -0.60 3.96
C LEU A 237 5.17 0.91 3.85
N THR A 238 5.01 1.37 2.61
CA THR A 238 4.72 2.77 2.26
C THR A 238 3.24 3.11 2.35
N TYR A 239 2.38 2.14 2.65
CA TYR A 239 0.95 2.33 2.79
C TYR A 239 0.43 1.58 4.02
N TYR A 240 -0.66 2.05 4.61
CA TYR A 240 -1.39 1.38 5.68
C TYR A 240 -2.89 1.52 5.39
N ASP A 241 -3.54 0.41 5.11
CA ASP A 241 -4.94 0.43 4.67
C ASP A 241 -5.96 0.08 5.75
N ASN A 242 -7.11 0.76 5.68
CA ASN A 242 -8.32 0.61 6.50
C ASN A 242 -8.01 0.61 8.01
N ILE A 243 -7.37 1.69 8.45
CA ILE A 243 -7.19 2.01 9.86
C ILE A 243 -8.56 2.37 10.46
N THR A 244 -8.88 1.77 11.61
CA THR A 244 -10.12 1.96 12.38
C THR A 244 -9.88 2.80 13.63
N ASN A 245 -10.94 3.10 14.39
CA ASN A 245 -10.84 3.82 15.67
C ASN A 245 -9.99 3.09 16.72
N ASN A 246 -9.81 1.77 16.59
CA ASN A 246 -8.96 0.97 17.48
C ASN A 246 -7.46 1.14 17.23
N PHE A 247 -7.08 1.95 16.24
CA PHE A 247 -5.68 2.23 15.95
C PHE A 247 -4.96 2.83 17.17
N PRO A 248 -3.93 2.13 17.71
CA PRO A 248 -3.28 2.55 18.95
C PRO A 248 -2.33 3.75 18.76
N GLY A 249 -2.07 4.19 17.53
CA GLY A 249 -1.01 5.15 17.22
C GLY A 249 0.34 4.46 17.03
N GLY A 250 1.42 5.15 17.35
CA GLY A 250 2.80 4.73 17.10
C GLY A 250 3.46 5.52 15.97
N LEU A 251 4.75 5.29 15.67
CA LEU A 251 5.49 6.07 14.68
C LEU A 251 5.80 5.24 13.42
N PHE A 252 5.21 5.62 12.29
CA PHE A 252 5.31 4.90 11.03
C PHE A 252 6.15 5.67 10.00
N LYS A 253 7.48 5.59 10.13
CA LYS A 253 8.44 6.39 9.34
C LYS A 253 8.40 6.14 7.83
N PHE A 254 7.96 4.96 7.40
CA PHE A 254 7.95 4.56 5.99
C PHE A 254 6.61 4.79 5.29
N VAL A 255 5.53 4.91 6.05
CA VAL A 255 4.19 5.07 5.49
C VAL A 255 4.04 6.47 4.87
N ARG A 256 3.49 6.50 3.65
CA ARG A 256 3.17 7.69 2.86
C ARG A 256 1.69 7.73 2.50
N GLN A 257 0.99 6.61 2.61
CA GLN A 257 -0.41 6.49 2.22
C GLN A 257 -1.21 5.82 3.32
N VAL A 258 -2.35 6.41 3.67
CA VAL A 258 -3.26 5.88 4.67
C VAL A 258 -4.66 5.85 4.09
N SER A 259 -5.36 4.74 4.29
CA SER A 259 -6.82 4.68 4.15
C SER A 259 -7.48 4.44 5.51
N LEU A 260 -8.55 5.18 5.77
CA LEU A 260 -9.34 5.13 7.00
C LEU A 260 -10.71 4.57 6.69
N PHE A 261 -11.16 3.59 7.48
CA PHE A 261 -12.47 2.98 7.35
C PHE A 261 -12.95 2.50 8.72
N ASP A 262 -14.19 2.82 9.08
CA ASP A 262 -14.87 2.34 10.28
C ASP A 262 -16.38 2.60 10.17
N GLU A 263 -17.19 1.87 10.92
CA GLU A 263 -18.62 2.16 11.09
C GLU A 263 -18.88 3.21 12.16
N LEU A 264 -17.95 3.35 13.12
CA LEU A 264 -17.96 4.39 14.14
C LEU A 264 -17.34 5.68 13.59
N PRO A 265 -17.80 6.86 14.06
CA PRO A 265 -17.27 8.11 13.54
C PRO A 265 -15.83 8.37 13.98
N PHE A 266 -15.04 8.96 13.10
CA PHE A 266 -13.69 9.44 13.44
C PHE A 266 -13.78 10.87 14.02
N GLU A 267 -13.56 11.01 15.31
CA GLU A 267 -13.56 12.33 15.96
C GLU A 267 -12.25 13.10 15.70
N HIS A 268 -12.23 14.39 16.03
CA HIS A 268 -11.06 15.26 15.81
C HIS A 268 -9.73 14.68 16.36
N GLU A 269 -9.77 14.14 17.57
CA GLU A 269 -8.60 13.52 18.24
C GLU A 269 -8.04 12.31 17.47
N PHE A 270 -8.89 11.62 16.71
CA PHE A 270 -8.43 10.54 15.85
C PHE A 270 -7.51 11.09 14.75
N PHE A 271 -7.88 12.20 14.11
CA PHE A 271 -7.06 12.82 13.08
C PHE A 271 -5.75 13.41 13.64
N ILE A 272 -5.73 13.89 14.90
CA ILE A 272 -4.48 14.26 15.59
C ILE A 272 -3.57 13.03 15.72
N ARG A 273 -4.12 11.89 16.15
CA ARG A 273 -3.40 10.63 16.26
C ARG A 273 -2.83 10.18 14.92
N ILE A 274 -3.58 10.32 13.83
CA ILE A 274 -3.12 10.01 12.46
C ILE A 274 -1.96 10.95 12.07
N ALA A 275 -2.08 12.26 12.27
CA ALA A 275 -1.02 13.21 11.93
C ALA A 275 0.29 12.90 12.69
N HIS A 276 0.21 12.57 13.98
CA HIS A 276 1.37 12.19 14.78
C HIS A 276 1.97 10.85 14.36
N ALA A 277 1.13 9.89 14.00
CA ALA A 277 1.59 8.55 13.64
C ALA A 277 2.29 8.50 12.28
N PHE A 278 1.87 9.38 11.36
CA PHE A 278 2.31 9.40 9.96
C PHE A 278 2.89 10.77 9.59
N PRO A 279 4.06 11.15 10.13
CA PRO A 279 4.62 12.49 9.91
C PRO A 279 4.97 12.79 8.44
N LEU A 280 5.13 11.76 7.61
CA LEU A 280 5.42 11.87 6.18
C LEU A 280 4.22 11.49 5.30
N LEU A 281 3.00 11.60 5.82
CA LEU A 281 1.78 11.25 5.09
C LEU A 281 1.61 12.12 3.84
N GLU A 282 1.57 11.49 2.68
CA GLU A 282 1.38 12.15 1.38
C GLU A 282 -0.06 11.97 0.86
N LYS A 283 -0.70 10.84 1.16
CA LYS A 283 -2.02 10.48 0.63
C LYS A 283 -2.92 9.97 1.74
N LEU A 284 -4.09 10.60 1.91
CA LEU A 284 -5.09 10.16 2.87
C LEU A 284 -6.43 9.92 2.16
N SER A 285 -6.99 8.73 2.36
CA SER A 285 -8.33 8.38 1.92
C SER A 285 -9.20 8.09 3.12
N ILE A 286 -10.40 8.65 3.15
CA ILE A 286 -11.39 8.41 4.20
C ILE A 286 -12.60 7.77 3.53
N VAL A 287 -13.13 6.73 4.16
CA VAL A 287 -14.39 6.07 3.77
C VAL A 287 -15.17 5.84 5.06
N ASN A 288 -16.10 6.75 5.37
CA ASN A 288 -16.92 6.67 6.57
C ASN A 288 -18.16 7.56 6.38
N GLN A 289 -19.35 6.96 6.43
CA GLN A 289 -20.61 7.66 6.24
C GLN A 289 -21.27 8.10 7.56
N THR A 290 -20.69 7.71 8.70
CA THR A 290 -21.22 8.05 10.02
C THR A 290 -20.79 9.48 10.39
N PRO A 291 -21.71 10.39 10.78
CA PRO A 291 -21.38 11.75 11.17
C PRO A 291 -20.56 11.81 12.47
N GLN A 292 -19.72 12.85 12.60
CA GLN A 292 -18.99 13.11 13.83
C GLN A 292 -19.94 13.50 14.96
N LYS A 293 -19.76 12.92 16.16
CA LYS A 293 -20.60 13.25 17.31
C LYS A 293 -20.15 14.55 17.96
N GLN A 294 -18.85 14.82 17.98
CA GLN A 294 -18.26 15.98 18.64
C GLN A 294 -17.91 17.05 17.62
N LYS A 295 -18.94 17.74 17.12
CA LYS A 295 -18.70 18.88 16.22
C LYS A 295 -17.88 19.95 16.94
N LEU A 296 -16.89 20.48 16.24
CA LEU A 296 -16.12 21.67 16.63
C LEU A 296 -17.06 22.90 16.63
N ASN A 297 -17.90 23.01 17.65
CA ASN A 297 -18.69 24.19 17.89
C ASN A 297 -17.81 25.28 18.51
N ASN A 298 -18.22 26.55 18.40
CA ASN A 298 -17.52 27.72 18.96
C ASN A 298 -17.21 27.65 20.47
N ASN A 299 -17.74 26.64 21.18
CA ASN A 299 -17.48 26.39 22.60
C ASN A 299 -16.24 25.49 22.83
N ASN A 300 -15.74 24.78 21.81
CA ASN A 300 -14.54 23.92 21.89
C ASN A 300 -13.27 24.67 21.42
N LYS A 301 -13.02 25.86 21.98
CA LYS A 301 -11.90 26.77 21.57
C LYS A 301 -10.48 26.24 21.84
N HIS A 302 -10.33 25.01 22.35
CA HIS A 302 -9.05 24.47 22.81
C HIS A 302 -8.50 23.30 21.98
N LEU A 303 -9.16 22.90 20.90
CA LEU A 303 -8.64 21.83 20.05
C LEU A 303 -7.56 22.37 19.11
N SER A 304 -6.43 21.65 19.04
CA SER A 304 -5.25 22.02 18.26
C SER A 304 -5.54 21.91 16.76
N ILE A 305 -5.10 22.90 15.98
CA ILE A 305 -5.17 22.81 14.51
C ILE A 305 -4.28 21.66 14.06
N ILE A 306 -4.83 20.76 13.24
CA ILE A 306 -4.08 19.61 12.72
C ILE A 306 -3.26 20.03 11.51
N GLU A 307 -1.98 19.69 11.48
CA GLU A 307 -1.08 19.98 10.36
C GLU A 307 -0.69 18.70 9.61
N TYR A 308 -0.89 18.71 8.29
CA TYR A 308 -0.45 17.63 7.41
C TYR A 308 0.55 18.17 6.39
N LEU A 309 1.80 18.32 6.81
CA LEU A 309 2.85 19.05 6.07
C LEU A 309 3.18 18.45 4.69
N HIS A 310 3.13 17.12 4.56
CA HIS A 310 3.50 16.40 3.33
C HIS A 310 2.31 15.95 2.48
N LEU A 311 1.09 16.13 2.99
CA LEU A 311 -0.11 15.64 2.37
C LEU A 311 -0.32 16.37 1.05
N ASN A 312 -0.43 15.62 -0.05
CA ASN A 312 -0.61 16.14 -1.40
C ASN A 312 -1.83 15.52 -2.10
N LYS A 313 -2.48 14.53 -1.48
CA LYS A 313 -3.70 13.91 -2.00
C LYS A 313 -4.70 13.62 -0.87
N LEU A 314 -5.93 14.07 -1.07
CA LEU A 314 -7.08 13.82 -0.20
C LEU A 314 -8.20 13.15 -0.99
N SER A 315 -8.81 12.12 -0.41
CA SER A 315 -9.94 11.42 -1.00
C SER A 315 -11.08 11.25 0.00
N PHE A 316 -12.25 11.78 -0.35
CA PHE A 316 -13.50 11.72 0.40
C PHE A 316 -14.58 11.02 -0.44
N ILE A 317 -14.25 9.85 -0.96
CA ILE A 317 -15.22 9.04 -1.71
C ILE A 317 -16.05 8.28 -0.65
N ASP A 318 -17.37 8.26 -0.81
CA ASP A 318 -18.30 7.61 0.13
C ASP A 318 -18.11 8.06 1.58
N THR A 319 -17.93 9.37 1.77
CA THR A 319 -17.62 9.97 3.07
C THR A 319 -18.70 10.97 3.49
N HIS A 320 -19.01 11.03 4.79
CA HIS A 320 -19.91 12.03 5.36
C HIS A 320 -19.30 13.46 5.28
N ASP A 321 -20.16 14.46 5.15
CA ASP A 321 -19.76 15.87 5.00
C ASP A 321 -18.92 16.41 6.17
N ASP A 322 -19.12 15.87 7.38
CA ASP A 322 -18.36 16.29 8.57
C ASP A 322 -16.84 16.08 8.39
N TYR A 323 -16.42 15.02 7.70
CA TYR A 323 -15.00 14.77 7.43
C TYR A 323 -14.46 15.71 6.35
N VAL A 324 -15.29 16.07 5.37
CA VAL A 324 -14.94 17.11 4.39
C VAL A 324 -14.78 18.45 5.12
N GLU A 325 -15.68 18.77 6.04
CA GLU A 325 -15.61 19.97 6.89
C GLU A 325 -14.34 19.98 7.77
N GLN A 326 -14.00 18.86 8.40
CA GLN A 326 -12.78 18.70 9.21
C GLN A 326 -11.51 19.11 8.46
N PHE A 327 -11.41 18.83 7.16
CA PHE A 327 -10.22 19.18 6.36
C PHE A 327 -10.34 20.49 5.59
N LEU A 328 -11.53 20.89 5.16
CA LEU A 328 -11.71 22.12 4.40
C LEU A 328 -11.83 23.36 5.27
N VAL A 329 -12.31 23.27 6.51
CA VAL A 329 -12.34 24.40 7.45
C VAL A 329 -10.94 24.66 8.00
N ASP A 330 -10.45 25.88 7.82
CA ASP A 330 -9.08 26.28 8.15
C ASP A 330 -8.78 26.35 9.66
N THR A 331 -9.80 26.49 10.50
CA THR A 331 -9.68 26.40 11.96
C THR A 331 -9.52 24.96 12.46
N ASN A 332 -9.77 23.95 11.62
CA ASN A 332 -9.75 22.54 12.02
C ASN A 332 -8.47 21.84 11.53
N THR A 333 -8.01 22.21 10.33
CA THR A 333 -6.83 21.59 9.70
C THR A 333 -6.12 22.59 8.82
N CYS A 334 -4.80 22.60 8.85
CA CYS A 334 -3.97 23.34 7.91
C CYS A 334 -3.44 22.39 6.83
N LEU A 335 -3.97 22.52 5.61
CA LEU A 335 -3.47 21.75 4.46
C LEU A 335 -2.17 22.33 3.91
N SER A 336 -1.33 21.47 3.32
CA SER A 336 -0.19 21.89 2.51
C SER A 336 -0.65 22.51 1.17
N LYS A 337 0.25 23.10 0.39
CA LYS A 337 -0.04 23.57 -0.98
C LYS A 337 -0.04 22.38 -1.95
N ASN A 338 -0.70 22.54 -3.10
CA ASN A 338 -0.71 21.55 -4.20
C ASN A 338 -1.49 20.27 -3.89
N ILE A 339 -2.60 20.38 -3.16
CA ILE A 339 -3.46 19.25 -2.85
C ILE A 339 -4.25 18.80 -4.09
N ARG A 340 -4.26 17.48 -4.33
CA ARG A 340 -5.21 16.82 -5.22
C ARG A 340 -6.40 16.32 -4.40
N LEU A 341 -7.57 16.92 -4.61
CA LEU A 341 -8.80 16.59 -3.90
C LEU A 341 -9.71 15.71 -4.76
N PHE A 342 -10.21 14.61 -4.20
CA PHE A 342 -11.18 13.69 -4.80
C PHE A 342 -12.44 13.71 -3.93
N ILE A 343 -13.56 14.17 -4.47
CA ILE A 343 -14.77 14.44 -3.66
C ILE A 343 -16.06 14.41 -4.48
N ASP A 344 -17.17 14.07 -3.82
CA ASP A 344 -18.53 14.25 -4.36
C ASP A 344 -18.91 15.73 -4.47
N TYR A 345 -19.53 16.11 -5.59
CA TYR A 345 -19.89 17.51 -5.83
C TYR A 345 -20.87 18.07 -4.80
N ASP A 346 -21.86 17.29 -4.40
CA ASP A 346 -22.93 17.75 -3.52
C ASP A 346 -22.42 17.91 -2.09
N SER A 347 -21.55 17.01 -1.63
CA SER A 347 -20.81 17.19 -0.37
C SER A 347 -20.00 18.47 -0.37
N LEU A 348 -19.24 18.73 -1.44
CA LEU A 348 -18.45 19.96 -1.56
C LEU A 348 -19.33 21.21 -1.54
N LYS A 349 -20.46 21.18 -2.26
CA LYS A 349 -21.44 22.28 -2.30
C LYS A 349 -22.06 22.55 -0.93
N ARG A 350 -22.42 21.51 -0.16
CA ARG A 350 -22.99 21.67 1.19
C ARG A 350 -21.97 22.25 2.17
N VAL A 351 -20.77 21.68 2.24
CA VAL A 351 -19.72 22.11 3.20
C VAL A 351 -19.25 23.55 2.93
N THR A 352 -19.12 23.93 1.66
CA THR A 352 -18.73 25.30 1.27
C THR A 352 -19.90 26.29 1.30
N ASN A 353 -21.11 25.86 1.67
CA ASN A 353 -22.36 26.61 1.56
C ASN A 353 -22.52 27.27 0.18
N ASN A 354 -22.63 26.47 -0.87
CA ASN A 354 -22.69 26.93 -2.26
C ASN A 354 -21.50 27.84 -2.64
N PHE A 355 -20.30 27.51 -2.16
CA PHE A 355 -19.07 28.26 -2.41
C PHE A 355 -19.09 29.70 -1.85
N THR A 356 -19.70 29.91 -0.68
CA THR A 356 -19.72 31.22 0.02
C THR A 356 -19.13 31.20 1.43
N ARG A 357 -18.79 30.03 1.99
CA ARG A 357 -18.33 29.88 3.39
C ARG A 357 -16.85 30.23 3.59
N ILE A 358 -16.54 31.48 3.94
CA ILE A 358 -15.17 32.02 4.12
C ILE A 358 -14.19 31.06 4.82
N ALA A 359 -14.58 30.43 5.93
CA ALA A 359 -13.72 29.52 6.71
C ALA A 359 -13.18 28.31 5.91
N THR A 360 -13.81 27.97 4.78
CA THR A 360 -13.31 26.88 3.90
C THR A 360 -12.42 27.37 2.77
N ARG A 361 -12.44 28.68 2.49
CA ARG A 361 -11.82 29.27 1.31
C ARG A 361 -10.29 29.16 1.32
N VAL A 362 -9.68 29.29 2.50
CA VAL A 362 -8.22 29.24 2.66
C VAL A 362 -7.69 27.87 2.22
N ASN A 363 -8.21 26.77 2.76
CA ASN A 363 -7.80 25.43 2.34
C ASN A 363 -8.24 25.10 0.92
N CYS A 364 -9.40 25.57 0.46
CA CYS A 364 -9.81 25.38 -0.93
C CYS A 364 -8.83 25.99 -1.94
N SER A 365 -8.24 27.15 -1.61
CA SER A 365 -7.24 27.82 -2.47
C SER A 365 -5.93 27.05 -2.65
N LYS A 366 -5.63 26.10 -1.75
CA LYS A 366 -4.42 25.26 -1.78
C LYS A 366 -4.54 24.04 -2.70
N ILE A 367 -5.73 23.77 -3.22
CA ILE A 367 -6.00 22.65 -4.13
C ILE A 367 -5.57 23.02 -5.55
N ASN A 368 -4.72 22.17 -6.15
CA ASN A 368 -4.24 22.33 -7.54
C ASN A 368 -4.93 21.38 -8.53
N CYS A 369 -5.63 20.37 -8.04
CA CYS A 369 -6.36 19.41 -8.85
C CYS A 369 -7.61 19.02 -8.08
N LEU A 370 -8.78 19.26 -8.67
CA LEU A 370 -10.06 18.92 -8.07
C LEU A 370 -10.74 17.90 -8.96
N ARG A 371 -10.81 16.63 -8.52
CA ARG A 371 -11.56 15.58 -9.19
C ARG A 371 -12.92 15.43 -8.53
N ILE A 372 -13.98 15.70 -9.29
CA ILE A 372 -15.35 15.72 -8.81
C ILE A 372 -16.10 14.49 -9.33
N PHE A 373 -16.85 13.84 -8.45
CA PHE A 373 -17.78 12.76 -8.80
C PHE A 373 -19.24 13.23 -8.75
N ASN A 374 -20.13 12.49 -9.43
CA ASN A 374 -21.60 12.68 -9.44
C ASN A 374 -22.06 14.12 -9.73
N ARG A 375 -21.73 14.64 -10.92
CA ARG A 375 -22.11 16.00 -11.32
C ARG A 375 -23.36 16.02 -12.20
N PHE A 376 -24.35 16.81 -11.81
CA PHE A 376 -25.45 17.20 -12.70
C PHE A 376 -25.24 18.61 -13.29
N GLN A 377 -24.80 19.59 -12.47
CA GLN A 377 -24.48 20.96 -12.94
C GLN A 377 -23.40 21.63 -12.06
N ILE A 378 -22.29 22.06 -12.68
CA ILE A 378 -21.18 22.75 -11.99
C ILE A 378 -21.47 24.26 -11.87
N SER A 379 -21.39 24.78 -10.65
CA SER A 379 -21.56 26.21 -10.36
C SER A 379 -20.39 27.02 -10.91
N LYS A 380 -20.69 28.16 -11.55
CA LYS A 380 -19.67 29.14 -11.96
C LYS A 380 -18.85 29.68 -10.78
N ARG A 381 -19.38 29.60 -9.55
CA ARG A 381 -18.65 30.05 -8.34
C ARG A 381 -17.52 29.09 -7.95
N LEU A 382 -17.53 27.86 -8.46
CA LEU A 382 -16.52 26.86 -8.14
C LEU A 382 -15.11 27.36 -8.50
N THR A 383 -14.92 27.94 -9.69
CA THR A 383 -13.60 28.42 -10.15
C THR A 383 -13.05 29.54 -9.26
N ASN A 384 -13.92 30.39 -8.71
CA ASN A 384 -13.51 31.45 -7.78
C ASN A 384 -13.08 30.89 -6.42
N TYR A 385 -13.60 29.72 -6.06
CA TYR A 385 -13.30 29.03 -4.81
C TYR A 385 -12.03 28.18 -4.88
N PHE A 386 -11.71 27.68 -6.08
CA PHE A 386 -10.53 26.87 -6.38
C PHE A 386 -9.68 27.53 -7.47
N PRO A 387 -9.10 28.71 -7.23
CA PRO A 387 -8.48 29.54 -8.27
C PRO A 387 -7.28 28.87 -8.95
N ASN A 388 -6.61 27.94 -8.26
CA ASN A 388 -5.41 27.25 -8.76
C ASN A 388 -5.69 25.83 -9.27
N ALA A 389 -6.94 25.36 -9.20
CA ALA A 389 -7.24 23.96 -9.44
C ALA A 389 -7.50 23.67 -10.92
N LYS A 390 -6.82 22.65 -11.45
CA LYS A 390 -7.31 21.93 -12.63
C LYS A 390 -8.53 21.10 -12.22
N ILE A 391 -9.70 21.49 -12.71
CA ILE A 391 -10.95 20.79 -12.44
C ILE A 391 -11.05 19.59 -13.41
N LEU A 392 -11.05 18.39 -12.85
CA LEU A 392 -11.23 17.11 -13.53
C LEU A 392 -12.57 16.53 -13.13
N THR A 393 -13.23 15.88 -14.07
CA THR A 393 -14.66 15.59 -13.94
C THR A 393 -15.08 14.36 -14.70
#